data_AF-A0A2W4L4X8-F1
#
_entry.id   AF-A0A2W4L4X8-F1
#
_cell.length_a   1.000
_cell.length_b   1.000
_cell.length_c   1.000
_cell.angle_alpha   90.00
_cell.angle_beta   90.00
_cell.angle_gamma   90.00
#
_symmetry.space_group_name_H-M   'P 1'
#
loop_
_entity.id
_entity.type
_entity.pdbx_description
1 polymer ?
#
loop_
_entity_poly.entity_id
_entity_poly.type
_entity_poly.pdbx_seq_one_letter_code
_entity_poly.pdbx_strand_id
1 'polypeptide(L)'
;MGPDRRVVGADPLHRPFHARGLPLAGAFRVSAVIGLATLVVAIIIQQLENVLLAPRIMDEAVGVKPVVTLLAFVGFAALFGLGGALLALALAAVLQVLFSEWMQRRASAKVEEPMQGRTLVDRLRYQARDLAEDLAGVMRAKEEDASMAADRVEESIEQVMADLEELLDRSEDVMRDEGQR
;
A
#
# COMPACT_ATOMS: atom_id res chain seq x y z
N MET A 1 -17.20 -22.71 36.33
CA MET A 1 -17.24 -22.39 34.89
C MET A 1 -16.24 -21.27 34.65
N GLY A 2 -15.00 -21.62 34.25
CA GLY A 2 -14.10 -20.64 33.61
C GLY A 2 -14.51 -20.44 32.14
N PRO A 3 -13.78 -19.68 31.31
CA PRO A 3 -12.43 -19.11 31.50
C PRO A 3 -12.36 -17.58 31.23
N ASP A 4 -11.20 -16.95 31.41
CA ASP A 4 -10.44 -16.20 30.37
C ASP A 4 -10.23 -14.76 30.92
N ARG A 5 -9.08 -14.06 30.90
CA ARG A 5 -7.92 -14.07 30.02
C ARG A 5 -6.64 -13.73 30.78
N ARG A 6 -5.67 -14.61 30.55
CA ARG A 6 -4.23 -14.40 30.40
C ARG A 6 -3.72 -12.96 30.50
N VAL A 7 -2.82 -12.76 31.46
CA VAL A 7 -1.47 -12.19 31.25
C VAL A 7 -1.25 -11.57 29.87
N VAL A 8 -1.53 -10.27 29.73
CA VAL A 8 -0.89 -9.45 28.71
C VAL A 8 0.31 -8.83 29.38
N GLY A 9 1.49 -9.35 29.01
CA GLY A 9 2.77 -8.83 29.46
C GLY A 9 2.85 -7.34 29.20
N ALA A 10 3.23 -6.60 30.24
CA ALA A 10 3.94 -5.36 30.02
C ALA A 10 5.25 -5.72 29.33
N ASP A 11 5.29 -5.67 28.00
CA ASP A 11 6.51 -5.82 27.23
C ASP A 11 7.53 -4.76 27.67
N PRO A 12 8.65 -5.13 28.32
CA PRO A 12 9.67 -4.18 28.74
C PRO A 12 10.70 -3.98 27.62
N LEU A 13 10.22 -3.77 26.38
CA LEU A 13 11.07 -3.78 25.18
C LEU A 13 10.96 -2.54 24.28
N HIS A 14 10.42 -1.42 24.78
CA HIS A 14 10.75 -0.11 24.23
C HIS A 14 11.79 0.56 25.12
N ARG A 15 13.02 0.02 25.11
CA ARG A 15 14.15 0.79 25.60
C ARG A 15 14.39 1.92 24.60
N PRO A 16 14.28 3.20 24.98
CA PRO A 16 14.70 4.27 24.10
C PRO A 16 16.20 4.11 23.82
N PHE A 17 16.58 4.30 22.57
CA PHE A 17 17.93 4.16 21.99
C PHE A 17 18.99 5.14 22.56
N HIS A 18 18.83 5.63 23.79
CA HIS A 18 19.70 6.60 24.43
C HIS A 18 20.64 6.02 25.48
N ALA A 19 20.71 4.69 25.63
CA ALA A 19 21.64 4.03 26.54
C ALA A 19 23.07 3.94 25.97
N ARG A 20 23.61 5.03 25.41
CA ARG A 20 25.02 5.17 25.05
C ARG A 20 25.70 6.26 25.88
N GLY A 21 25.41 6.26 27.18
CA GLY A 21 26.30 6.90 28.14
C GLY A 21 27.53 6.01 28.31
N LEU A 22 28.55 6.20 27.48
CA LEU A 22 29.86 5.60 27.73
C LEU A 22 30.42 6.26 29.00
N PRO A 23 30.69 5.52 30.10
CA PRO A 23 31.35 6.11 31.24
C PRO A 23 32.83 6.35 30.90
N LEU A 24 33.13 7.50 30.30
CA LEU A 24 34.50 8.00 30.08
C LEU A 24 35.22 8.35 31.40
N ALA A 25 34.60 8.12 32.56
CA ALA A 25 35.13 8.45 33.88
C ALA A 25 36.29 7.54 34.37
N GLY A 26 36.68 6.52 33.60
CA GLY A 26 37.74 5.57 33.95
C GLY A 26 39.12 5.93 33.40
N ALA A 27 39.21 6.42 32.17
CA ALA A 27 40.48 6.58 31.46
C ALA A 27 41.35 7.75 31.98
N PHE A 28 40.72 8.76 32.58
CA PHE A 28 41.43 9.92 33.13
C PHE A 28 42.24 9.59 34.40
N ARG A 29 42.10 8.38 34.96
CA ARG A 29 42.80 7.98 36.19
C ARG A 29 44.20 7.43 35.98
N VAL A 30 44.61 7.20 34.72
CA VAL A 30 45.92 6.59 34.40
C VAL A 30 46.89 7.59 33.76
N SER A 31 46.43 8.43 32.81
CA SER A 31 47.25 9.47 32.17
C SER A 31 46.37 10.45 31.40
N ALA A 32 46.59 11.77 31.58
CA ALA A 32 45.84 12.82 30.89
C ALA A 32 46.01 12.77 29.36
N VAL A 33 47.19 12.33 28.88
CA VAL A 33 47.48 12.20 27.44
C VAL A 33 46.66 11.05 26.83
N ILE A 34 46.59 9.91 27.52
CA ILE A 34 45.80 8.75 27.06
C ILE A 34 44.30 9.06 27.13
N GLY A 35 43.85 9.78 28.17
CA GLY A 35 42.46 10.23 28.30
C GLY A 35 42.05 11.17 27.17
N LEU A 36 42.89 12.15 26.82
CA LEU A 36 42.63 13.07 25.72
C LEU A 36 42.61 12.36 24.36
N ALA A 37 43.58 11.47 24.10
CA ALA A 37 43.61 10.68 22.87
C ALA A 37 42.36 9.80 22.71
N THR A 38 41.94 9.14 23.79
CA THR A 38 40.71 8.32 23.80
C THR A 38 39.46 9.17 23.55
N LEU A 39 39.38 10.37 24.14
CA LEU A 39 38.27 11.30 23.92
C LEU A 39 38.19 11.74 22.46
N VAL A 40 39.32 12.12 21.85
CA VAL A 40 39.38 12.54 20.44
C VAL A 40 38.96 11.39 19.52
N VAL A 41 39.46 10.17 19.75
CA VAL A 41 39.08 8.99 18.97
C VAL A 41 37.59 8.69 19.14
N ALA A 42 37.05 8.77 20.36
CA ALA A 42 35.62 8.56 20.61
C ALA A 42 34.75 9.60 19.88
N ILE A 43 35.18 10.86 19.84
CA ILE A 43 34.50 11.92 19.08
C ILE A 43 34.54 11.60 17.59
N ILE A 44 35.68 11.18 17.03
CA ILE A 44 35.80 10.84 15.61
C ILE A 44 34.89 9.66 15.24
N ILE A 45 34.88 8.60 16.05
CA ILE A 45 34.00 7.44 15.84
C ILE A 45 32.54 7.87 15.90
N GLN A 46 32.17 8.68 16.88
CA GLN A 46 30.80 9.16 17.04
C GLN A 46 30.37 10.06 15.88
N GLN A 47 31.26 10.91 15.36
CA GLN A 47 30.97 11.73 14.17
C GLN A 47 30.80 10.86 12.91
N LEU A 48 31.61 9.82 12.75
CA LEU A 48 31.51 8.90 11.62
C LEU A 48 30.19 8.11 11.65
N GLU A 49 29.79 7.65 12.83
CA GLU A 49 28.49 7.01 13.02
C GLU A 49 27.34 7.97 12.70
N ASN A 50 27.38 9.20 13.22
CA ASN A 50 26.33 10.18 13.00
C ASN A 50 26.22 10.59 11.52
N VAL A 51 27.34 10.64 10.79
CA VAL A 51 27.35 10.98 9.36
C VAL A 51 26.87 9.83 8.48
N LEU A 52 27.12 8.57 8.84
CA LEU A 52 26.76 7.41 8.00
C LEU A 52 25.46 6.72 8.42
N LEU A 53 25.21 6.55 9.72
CA LEU A 53 24.04 5.83 10.23
C LEU A 53 22.80 6.74 10.28
N ALA A 54 22.95 8.04 10.60
CA ALA A 54 21.80 8.94 10.64
C ALA A 54 21.09 9.06 9.28
N PRO A 55 21.77 9.34 8.14
CA PRO A 55 21.07 9.41 6.86
C PRO A 55 20.51 8.06 6.44
N ARG A 56 21.21 6.95 6.67
CA ARG A 56 20.71 5.60 6.31
C ARG A 56 19.45 5.18 7.08
N ILE A 57 19.19 5.78 8.23
CA ILE A 57 17.94 5.62 8.99
C ILE A 57 16.91 6.69 8.60
N MET A 58 17.35 7.83 8.07
CA MET A 58 16.55 9.04 7.75
C MET A 58 16.47 9.34 6.24
N ASP A 59 16.64 8.31 5.39
CA ASP A 59 16.84 8.43 3.92
C ASP A 59 15.69 9.16 3.18
N GLU A 60 14.56 9.43 3.83
CA GLU A 60 13.42 10.18 3.24
C GLU A 60 13.27 11.64 3.72
N ALA A 61 14.04 12.12 4.70
CA ALA A 61 13.63 13.30 5.47
C ALA A 61 14.14 14.67 4.96
N VAL A 62 15.16 14.72 4.09
CA VAL A 62 15.86 15.98 3.79
C VAL A 62 15.77 16.33 2.30
N GLY A 63 14.55 16.39 1.77
CA GLY A 63 14.22 16.87 0.41
C GLY A 63 14.50 18.36 0.18
N VAL A 64 15.63 18.87 0.67
CA VAL A 64 16.01 20.28 0.60
C VAL A 64 16.77 20.52 -0.70
N LYS A 65 16.28 21.44 -1.53
CA LYS A 65 16.90 21.72 -2.85
C LYS A 65 18.30 22.31 -2.61
N PRO A 66 19.38 21.70 -3.12
CA PRO A 66 20.76 22.12 -2.81
C PRO A 66 21.04 23.62 -3.04
N VAL A 67 20.41 24.19 -4.06
CA VAL A 67 20.50 25.62 -4.39
C VAL A 67 19.92 26.51 -3.29
N VAL A 68 18.81 26.11 -2.67
CA VAL A 68 18.16 26.88 -1.60
C VAL A 68 19.01 26.86 -0.33
N THR A 69 19.57 25.71 0.00
CA THR A 69 20.50 25.56 1.12
C THR A 69 21.74 26.42 0.95
N LEU A 70 22.32 26.44 -0.25
CA LEU A 70 23.49 27.25 -0.57
C LEU A 70 23.17 28.75 -0.45
N LEU A 71 22.02 29.18 -0.97
CA LEU A 71 21.60 30.58 -0.93
C LEU A 71 21.35 31.05 0.51
N ALA A 72 20.71 30.22 1.33
CA ALA A 72 20.54 30.47 2.75
C ALA A 72 21.90 30.51 3.48
N PHE A 73 22.81 29.59 3.18
CA PHE A 73 24.16 29.56 3.75
C PHE A 73 24.90 30.86 3.49
N VAL A 74 24.97 31.30 2.23
CA VAL A 74 25.64 32.55 1.88
C VAL A 74 24.93 33.75 2.52
N GLY A 75 23.60 33.79 2.51
CA GLY A 75 22.82 34.88 3.11
C GLY A 75 23.00 35.01 4.63
N PHE A 76 22.85 33.92 5.36
CA PHE A 76 23.02 33.92 6.82
C PHE A 76 24.49 34.08 7.23
N ALA A 77 25.43 33.52 6.48
CA ALA A 77 26.86 33.75 6.69
C ALA A 77 27.23 35.23 6.51
N ALA A 78 26.63 35.91 5.52
CA ALA A 78 26.86 37.34 5.31
C ALA A 78 26.23 38.21 6.41
N LEU A 79 25.05 37.83 6.92
CA LEU A 79 24.32 38.62 7.92
C LEU A 79 24.83 38.44 9.36
N PHE A 80 25.22 37.21 9.73
CA PHE A 80 25.56 36.84 11.11
C PHE A 80 26.96 36.21 11.23
N GLY A 81 27.77 36.28 10.17
CA GLY A 81 29.11 35.69 10.13
C GLY A 81 29.08 34.17 10.29
N LEU A 82 30.10 33.62 10.97
CA LEU A 82 30.24 32.18 11.17
C LEU A 82 29.04 31.55 11.92
N GLY A 83 28.43 32.29 12.84
CA GLY A 83 27.26 31.83 13.58
C GLY A 83 26.03 31.63 12.70
N GLY A 84 25.81 32.53 11.73
CA GLY A 84 24.75 32.38 10.74
C GLY A 84 24.99 31.24 9.76
N ALA A 85 26.25 31.02 9.38
CA ALA A 85 26.64 29.92 8.51
C ALA A 85 26.28 28.54 9.11
N LEU A 86 26.49 28.36 10.42
CA LEU A 86 26.15 27.11 11.12
C LEU A 86 24.63 26.89 11.22
N LEU A 87 23.86 27.94 11.41
CA LEU A 87 22.40 27.87 11.52
C LEU A 87 21.69 27.75 10.15
N ALA A 88 22.39 28.06 9.06
CA ALA A 88 21.79 28.19 7.75
C ALA A 88 21.09 26.92 7.25
N LEU A 89 21.63 25.73 7.54
CA LEU A 89 21.03 24.48 7.09
C LEU A 89 19.64 24.25 7.72
N ALA A 90 19.53 24.43 9.04
CA ALA A 90 18.27 24.28 9.76
C ALA A 90 17.26 25.36 9.34
N LEU A 91 17.71 26.61 9.19
CA LEU A 91 16.86 27.71 8.75
C LEU A 91 16.40 27.53 7.29
N ALA A 92 17.26 27.04 6.40
CA ALA A 92 16.92 26.76 5.00
C ALA A 92 15.81 25.72 4.89
N ALA A 93 15.87 24.65 5.70
CA ALA A 93 14.84 23.62 5.72
C ALA A 93 13.48 24.20 6.15
N VAL A 94 13.44 24.98 7.24
CA VAL A 94 12.22 25.63 7.74
C VAL A 94 11.64 26.59 6.69
N LEU A 95 12.49 27.45 6.11
CA LEU A 95 12.07 28.40 5.08
C LEU A 95 11.53 27.70 3.83
N GLN A 96 12.17 26.61 3.40
CA GLN A 96 11.73 25.84 2.23
C GLN A 96 10.34 25.23 2.45
N VAL A 97 10.08 24.65 3.62
CA VAL A 97 8.76 24.08 3.96
C VAL A 97 7.70 25.17 3.94
N LEU A 98 7.96 26.30 4.61
CA LEU A 98 7.03 27.42 4.68
C LEU A 98 6.71 28.00 3.30
N PHE A 99 7.73 28.16 2.46
CA PHE A 99 7.57 28.69 1.10
C PHE A 99 6.83 27.71 0.18
N SER A 100 7.10 26.41 0.31
CA SER A 100 6.39 25.36 -0.42
C SER A 100 4.89 25.37 -0.11
N GLU A 101 4.52 25.44 1.18
CA GLU A 101 3.12 25.51 1.57
C GLU A 101 2.43 26.79 1.10
N TRP A 102 3.10 27.94 1.20
CA TRP A 102 2.56 29.20 0.75
C TRP A 102 2.30 29.22 -0.76
N MET A 103 3.25 28.68 -1.54
CA MET A 103 3.12 28.59 -2.99
C MET A 103 2.01 27.62 -3.41
N GLN A 104 1.86 26.48 -2.74
CA GLN A 104 0.78 25.53 -3.00
C GLN A 104 -0.59 26.15 -2.73
N ARG A 105 -0.75 26.89 -1.62
CA ARG A 105 -2.00 27.60 -1.32
C ARG A 105 -2.37 28.62 -2.40
N ARG A 106 -1.39 29.32 -2.97
CA ARG A 106 -1.62 30.25 -4.09
C ARG A 106 -1.85 29.56 -5.42
N ALA A 107 -1.21 28.42 -5.67
CA ALA A 107 -1.46 27.61 -6.85
C ALA A 107 -2.92 27.11 -6.84
N SER A 108 -3.41 26.62 -5.70
CA SER A 108 -4.81 26.22 -5.54
C SER A 108 -5.80 27.38 -5.65
N ALA A 109 -5.41 28.59 -5.21
CA ALA A 109 -6.23 29.79 -5.35
C ALA A 109 -6.32 30.31 -6.81
N LYS A 110 -5.51 29.79 -7.74
CA LYS A 110 -5.53 30.17 -9.16
C LYS A 110 -6.22 29.12 -10.05
N VAL A 111 -6.76 28.05 -9.46
CA VAL A 111 -7.55 27.00 -10.15
C VAL A 111 -9.05 27.22 -9.86
N GLU A 112 -9.50 28.47 -10.00
CA GLU A 112 -10.92 28.78 -10.21
C GLU A 112 -11.13 29.01 -11.72
N GLU A 113 -11.05 27.92 -12.49
CA GLU A 113 -11.77 27.75 -13.76
C GLU A 113 -12.42 26.35 -13.68
N PRO A 114 -13.77 26.25 -13.68
CA PRO A 114 -14.47 25.08 -13.18
C PRO A 114 -14.59 23.99 -14.26
N MET A 115 -13.88 22.87 -14.03
CA MET A 115 -14.17 21.58 -14.67
C MET A 115 -14.10 20.47 -13.61
N GLN A 116 -14.76 20.68 -12.47
CA GLN A 116 -14.96 19.67 -11.41
C GLN A 116 -16.44 19.31 -11.22
N GLY A 117 -17.20 19.32 -12.31
CA GLY A 117 -18.60 18.90 -12.31
C GLY A 117 -18.83 17.42 -12.68
N ARG A 118 -17.79 16.61 -12.88
CA ARG A 118 -17.93 15.30 -13.57
C ARG A 118 -17.00 14.18 -13.11
N THR A 119 -16.59 14.14 -11.85
CA THR A 119 -15.69 13.07 -11.39
C THR A 119 -16.40 11.91 -10.70
N LEU A 120 -17.44 12.14 -9.89
CA LEU A 120 -18.11 11.06 -9.17
C LEU A 120 -19.19 10.39 -10.01
N VAL A 121 -20.04 11.19 -10.67
CA VAL A 121 -21.15 10.68 -11.50
C VAL A 121 -20.61 9.90 -12.69
N ASP A 122 -19.54 10.39 -13.33
CA ASP A 122 -18.93 9.69 -14.47
C ASP A 122 -18.22 8.40 -14.03
N ARG A 123 -17.60 8.38 -12.84
CA ARG A 123 -17.04 7.14 -12.25
C ARG A 123 -18.12 6.13 -11.88
N LEU A 124 -19.20 6.58 -11.24
CA LEU A 124 -20.34 5.73 -10.89
C LEU A 124 -21.01 5.16 -12.15
N ARG A 125 -21.14 5.97 -13.21
CA ARG A 125 -21.70 5.52 -14.48
C ARG A 125 -20.80 4.53 -15.20
N TYR A 126 -19.48 4.70 -15.10
CA TYR A 126 -18.51 3.74 -15.61
C TYR A 126 -18.60 2.41 -14.85
N GLN A 127 -18.56 2.46 -13.51
CA GLN A 127 -18.68 1.26 -12.66
C GLN A 127 -20.02 0.53 -12.85
N ALA A 128 -21.12 1.27 -13.03
CA ALA A 128 -22.42 0.68 -13.28
C ALA A 128 -22.50 -0.02 -14.65
N ARG A 129 -21.77 0.46 -15.66
CA ARG A 129 -21.72 -0.18 -16.99
C ARG A 129 -20.85 -1.44 -16.98
N ASP A 130 -19.68 -1.34 -16.36
CA ASP A 130 -18.74 -2.44 -16.19
C ASP A 130 -19.42 -3.63 -15.49
N LEU A 131 -20.12 -3.34 -14.38
CA LEU A 131 -20.87 -4.35 -13.64
C LEU A 131 -22.05 -4.93 -14.44
N ALA A 132 -22.71 -4.12 -15.27
CA ALA A 132 -23.82 -4.59 -16.10
C ALA A 132 -23.33 -5.53 -17.21
N GLU A 133 -22.14 -5.30 -17.76
CA GLU A 133 -21.52 -6.14 -18.79
C GLU A 133 -21.05 -7.47 -18.20
N ASP A 134 -20.42 -7.44 -17.03
CA ASP A 134 -20.05 -8.64 -16.27
C ASP A 134 -21.27 -9.52 -15.95
N LEU A 135 -22.36 -8.91 -15.48
CA LEU A 135 -23.62 -9.62 -15.19
C LEU A 135 -24.29 -10.15 -16.45
N ALA A 136 -24.25 -9.40 -17.56
CA ALA A 136 -24.79 -9.85 -18.84
C ALA A 136 -24.02 -11.09 -19.36
N GLY A 137 -22.70 -11.13 -19.17
CA GLY A 137 -21.88 -12.30 -19.48
C GLY A 137 -22.29 -13.53 -18.67
N VAL A 138 -22.49 -13.38 -17.35
CA VAL A 138 -22.93 -14.48 -16.47
C VAL A 138 -24.32 -14.98 -16.83
N MET A 139 -25.26 -14.07 -17.13
CA MET A 139 -26.63 -14.44 -17.53
C MET A 139 -26.63 -15.18 -18.86
N ARG A 140 -25.82 -14.76 -19.82
CA ARG A 140 -25.72 -15.39 -21.14
C ARG A 140 -25.10 -16.79 -21.06
N ALA A 141 -24.06 -16.97 -20.24
CA ALA A 141 -23.49 -18.29 -19.99
C ALA A 141 -24.50 -19.24 -19.31
N LYS A 142 -25.27 -18.74 -18.33
CA LYS A 142 -26.31 -19.52 -17.66
C LYS A 142 -27.50 -19.84 -18.57
N GLU A 143 -27.82 -18.97 -19.51
CA GLU A 143 -28.87 -19.17 -20.52
C GLU A 143 -28.45 -20.21 -21.56
N GLU A 144 -27.17 -20.19 -21.99
CA GLU A 144 -26.60 -21.24 -22.84
C GLU A 144 -26.60 -22.60 -22.13
N ASP A 145 -26.18 -22.67 -20.86
CA ASP A 145 -26.23 -23.91 -20.08
C ASP A 145 -27.66 -24.44 -19.90
N ALA A 146 -28.62 -23.54 -19.67
CA ALA A 146 -30.03 -23.89 -19.54
C ALA A 146 -30.65 -24.36 -20.85
N SER A 147 -30.29 -23.74 -21.98
CA SER A 147 -30.71 -24.18 -23.33
C SER A 147 -30.15 -25.57 -23.64
N MET A 148 -28.86 -25.78 -23.40
CA MET A 148 -28.22 -27.09 -23.61
C MET A 148 -28.82 -28.19 -22.73
N ALA A 149 -29.26 -27.85 -21.50
CA ALA A 149 -29.98 -28.77 -20.64
C ALA A 149 -31.40 -29.06 -21.15
N ALA A 150 -32.10 -28.07 -21.71
CA ALA A 150 -33.40 -28.25 -22.31
C ALA A 150 -33.34 -29.15 -23.56
N ASP A 151 -32.37 -28.89 -24.45
CA ASP A 151 -32.18 -29.68 -25.68
C ASP A 151 -31.91 -31.17 -25.38
N ARG A 152 -31.12 -31.46 -24.33
CA ARG A 152 -30.87 -32.86 -23.89
C ARG A 152 -32.11 -33.54 -23.33
N VAL A 153 -32.98 -32.78 -22.66
CA VAL A 153 -34.23 -33.31 -22.12
C VAL A 153 -35.18 -33.63 -23.26
N GLU A 154 -35.25 -32.77 -24.27
CA GLU A 154 -36.04 -33.01 -25.49
C GLU A 154 -35.56 -34.27 -26.23
N GLU A 155 -34.25 -34.43 -26.45
CA GLU A 155 -33.66 -35.63 -27.05
C GLU A 155 -33.99 -36.90 -26.25
N SER A 156 -33.95 -36.83 -24.91
CA SER A 156 -34.31 -37.96 -24.05
C SER A 156 -35.80 -38.31 -24.14
N ILE A 157 -36.68 -37.31 -24.29
CA ILE A 157 -38.12 -37.51 -24.47
C ILE A 157 -38.40 -38.18 -25.82
N GLU A 158 -37.78 -37.70 -26.90
CA GLU A 158 -37.92 -38.31 -28.22
C GLU A 158 -37.46 -39.78 -28.22
N GLN A 159 -36.34 -40.07 -27.54
CA GLN A 159 -35.84 -41.43 -27.44
C GLN A 159 -36.80 -42.34 -26.66
N VAL A 160 -37.33 -41.89 -25.52
CA VAL A 160 -38.30 -42.66 -24.74
C VAL A 160 -39.59 -42.90 -25.53
N MET A 161 -40.05 -41.90 -26.30
CA MET A 161 -41.23 -42.04 -27.16
C MET A 161 -40.99 -43.05 -28.28
N ALA A 162 -39.83 -43.01 -28.93
CA ALA A 162 -39.47 -43.97 -29.98
C ALA A 162 -39.36 -45.40 -29.43
N ASP A 163 -38.73 -45.58 -28.27
CA ASP A 163 -38.64 -46.88 -27.59
C ASP A 163 -40.03 -47.41 -27.21
N LEU A 164 -40.94 -46.52 -26.77
CA LEU A 164 -42.31 -46.89 -26.42
C LEU A 164 -43.11 -47.31 -27.65
N GLU A 165 -42.96 -46.61 -28.77
CA GLU A 165 -43.60 -46.96 -30.05
C GLU A 165 -43.08 -48.31 -30.56
N GLU A 166 -41.77 -48.58 -30.46
CA GLU A 166 -41.20 -49.89 -30.79
C GLU A 166 -41.75 -51.02 -29.90
N LEU A 167 -41.87 -50.78 -28.59
CA LEU A 167 -42.43 -51.77 -27.67
C LEU A 167 -43.91 -52.04 -27.91
N LEU A 168 -44.68 -51.00 -28.27
CA LEU A 168 -46.09 -51.13 -28.61
C LEU A 168 -46.25 -51.95 -29.89
N ASP A 169 -45.54 -51.63 -30.96
CA ASP A 169 -45.54 -52.39 -32.22
C ASP A 169 -45.15 -53.86 -31.99
N ARG A 170 -44.08 -54.09 -31.23
CA ARG A 170 -43.64 -55.44 -30.86
C ARG A 170 -44.72 -56.22 -30.10
N SER A 171 -45.49 -55.55 -29.25
CA SER A 171 -46.58 -56.18 -28.49
C SER A 171 -47.81 -56.48 -29.36
N GLU A 172 -48.13 -55.60 -30.33
CA GLU A 172 -49.24 -55.81 -31.25
C GLU A 172 -48.98 -57.02 -32.16
N ASP A 173 -47.75 -57.18 -32.65
CA ASP A 173 -47.35 -58.35 -33.45
C ASP A 173 -47.47 -59.66 -32.66
N VAL A 174 -47.06 -59.67 -31.39
CA VAL A 174 -47.18 -60.85 -30.52
C VAL A 174 -48.65 -61.20 -30.26
N MET A 175 -49.49 -60.21 -29.96
CA MET A 175 -50.93 -60.42 -29.74
C MET A 175 -51.65 -60.89 -31.01
N ARG A 176 -51.18 -60.45 -32.18
CA ARG A 176 -51.71 -60.86 -33.49
C ARG A 176 -51.37 -62.31 -33.85
N ASP A 177 -50.20 -62.81 -33.44
CA ASP A 177 -49.77 -64.21 -33.63
C ASP A 177 -50.50 -65.16 -32.66
N GLU A 178 -50.81 -64.72 -31.43
CA GLU A 178 -51.60 -65.51 -30.47
C GLU A 178 -53.09 -65.61 -30.85
N GLY A 179 -53.68 -64.58 -31.46
CA GLY A 179 -55.10 -64.58 -31.86
C GLY A 179 -55.46 -65.46 -33.07
N GLN A 180 -54.48 -66.05 -33.76
CA GLN A 180 -54.69 -66.95 -34.91
C GLN A 180 -54.51 -68.45 -34.58
N ARG A 181 -54.26 -68.80 -33.31
CA ARG A 181 -54.19 -70.19 -32.83
C ARG A 181 -55.46 -70.59 -32.08
#